data_AF-A0A8H8MJQ8-F1
#
_entry.id   AF-A0A8H8MJQ8-F1
#
_cell.length_a   1.000
_cell.length_b   1.000
_cell.length_c   1.000
_cell.angle_alpha   90.00
_cell.angle_beta   90.00
_cell.angle_gamma   90.00
#
_symmetry.space_group_name_H-M   'P 1'
#
loop_
_entity.id
_entity.type
_entity.pdbx_description
1 polymer ?
#
loop_
_entity_poly.entity_id
_entity_poly.type
_entity_poly.pdbx_seq_one_letter_code
_entity_poly.pdbx_strand_id
1 'polypeptide(L)'
;MKGSSGNSHQVSNMQSSQRIKPSTGVTSTAFTRRTGYYRFPEPTKTNRCAHMVDNWHLEISGGQAIIYRYEQQGPIQKPTWLAIPIILGEEHPQYSGFGLSKMLAQEDSAKNIINSGHC
;
A
#
# COMPACT_ATOMS: atom_id res chain seq x y z
N MET A 1 -56.57 -22.51 41.62
CA MET A 1 -55.88 -22.76 42.92
C MET A 1 -54.38 -22.77 42.65
N LYS A 2 -53.62 -21.94 43.40
CA LYS A 2 -52.16 -22.00 43.71
C LYS A 2 -51.19 -22.12 42.52
N GLY A 3 -50.13 -21.34 42.34
CA GLY A 3 -49.36 -20.39 43.15
C GLY A 3 -47.98 -20.32 42.47
N SER A 4 -47.54 -19.15 42.04
CA SER A 4 -46.42 -18.37 42.59
C SER A 4 -44.98 -18.82 42.27
N SER A 5 -44.18 -17.79 41.97
CA SER A 5 -42.72 -17.67 42.07
C SER A 5 -41.94 -18.18 40.84
N GLY A 6 -41.27 -17.37 40.02
CA GLY A 6 -40.57 -16.12 40.29
C GLY A 6 -39.08 -16.42 40.52
N ASN A 7 -38.22 -16.10 39.54
CA ASN A 7 -36.94 -15.48 39.84
C ASN A 7 -36.32 -14.82 38.60
N SER A 8 -36.06 -13.53 38.74
CA SER A 8 -35.08 -12.76 37.98
C SER A 8 -33.72 -13.46 38.03
N HIS A 9 -32.87 -13.25 37.02
CA HIS A 9 -31.49 -12.75 37.19
C HIS A 9 -30.80 -12.59 35.81
N GLN A 10 -30.25 -11.39 35.64
CA GLN A 10 -29.03 -11.06 34.90
C GLN A 10 -29.03 -11.02 33.36
N VAL A 11 -29.24 -9.78 32.91
CA VAL A 11 -28.50 -9.08 31.85
C VAL A 11 -27.04 -9.54 31.77
N SER A 12 -26.59 -9.92 30.57
CA SER A 12 -25.18 -9.80 30.16
C SER A 12 -25.15 -9.61 28.65
N ASN A 13 -25.18 -8.33 28.30
CA ASN A 13 -25.01 -7.81 26.95
C ASN A 13 -23.56 -8.07 26.53
N MET A 14 -23.26 -9.24 25.96
CA MET A 14 -21.97 -9.45 25.30
C MET A 14 -22.00 -8.75 23.94
N GLN A 15 -21.81 -7.43 23.98
CA GLN A 15 -21.19 -6.72 22.88
C GLN A 15 -19.76 -7.28 22.75
N SER A 16 -19.60 -8.32 21.94
CA SER A 16 -18.30 -8.64 21.36
C SER A 16 -17.95 -7.52 20.39
N SER A 17 -17.45 -6.42 20.96
CA SER A 17 -16.59 -5.47 20.27
C SER A 17 -15.40 -6.28 19.74
N GLN A 18 -15.56 -6.81 18.53
CA GLN A 18 -14.44 -7.28 17.75
C GLN A 18 -13.59 -6.04 17.49
N ARG A 19 -12.61 -5.87 18.38
CA ARG A 19 -11.47 -5.00 18.18
C ARG A 19 -10.88 -5.43 16.84
N ILE A 20 -11.15 -4.67 15.79
CA ILE A 20 -10.45 -4.79 14.51
C ILE A 20 -9.00 -4.51 14.86
N LYS A 21 -8.23 -5.58 15.07
CA LYS A 21 -6.78 -5.49 15.10
C LYS A 21 -6.40 -5.02 13.69
N PRO A 22 -5.69 -3.89 13.52
CA PRO A 22 -5.10 -3.62 12.23
C PRO A 22 -4.21 -4.82 11.90
N SER A 23 -4.51 -5.54 10.82
CA SER A 23 -3.60 -6.56 10.32
C SER A 23 -2.38 -5.82 9.79
N THR A 24 -1.41 -5.55 10.66
CA THR A 24 -0.08 -5.06 10.28
C THR A 24 0.74 -6.20 9.67
N GLY A 25 0.09 -7.11 8.96
CA GLY A 25 0.76 -8.08 8.12
C GLY A 25 1.12 -7.35 6.84
N VAL A 26 2.39 -7.00 6.68
CA VAL A 26 2.94 -6.82 5.35
C VAL A 26 2.66 -8.13 4.63
N THR A 27 1.68 -8.16 3.73
CA THR A 27 1.39 -9.34 2.93
C THR A 27 2.70 -9.71 2.23
N SER A 28 3.20 -10.92 2.51
CA SER A 28 4.44 -11.40 1.93
C SER A 28 4.19 -11.69 0.45
N THR A 29 4.61 -10.78 -0.43
CA THR A 29 4.46 -10.90 -1.89
C THR A 29 5.76 -11.41 -2.53
N ALA A 30 5.75 -11.69 -3.83
CA ALA A 30 6.99 -11.99 -4.56
C ALA A 30 8.01 -10.82 -4.48
N PHE A 31 7.54 -9.58 -4.44
CA PHE A 31 8.40 -8.41 -4.27
C PHE A 31 8.96 -8.30 -2.85
N THR A 32 8.12 -8.34 -1.80
CA THR A 32 8.58 -8.10 -0.42
C THR A 32 9.42 -9.24 0.17
N ARG A 33 9.40 -10.44 -0.43
CA ARG A 33 10.28 -11.55 -0.06
C ARG A 33 11.74 -11.30 -0.44
N ARG A 34 12.02 -10.33 -1.31
CA ARG A 34 13.39 -9.95 -1.66
C ARG A 34 14.01 -9.15 -0.52
N THR A 35 15.27 -9.44 -0.25
CA THR A 35 16.17 -8.48 0.37
C THR A 35 17.11 -8.03 -0.73
N GLY A 36 17.06 -6.74 -1.05
CA GLY A 36 17.83 -6.17 -2.13
C GLY A 36 19.01 -5.36 -1.58
N TYR A 37 20.14 -5.46 -2.27
CA TYR A 37 21.34 -4.65 -1.98
C TYR A 37 21.60 -3.61 -3.06
N TYR A 38 20.69 -3.48 -4.04
CA TYR A 38 20.87 -2.53 -5.11
C TYR A 38 20.77 -1.11 -4.55
N ARG A 39 21.67 -0.26 -5.02
CA ARG A 39 21.73 1.15 -4.65
C ARG A 39 21.54 1.95 -5.91
N PHE A 40 20.36 2.58 -6.00
CA PHE A 40 20.07 3.50 -7.08
C PHE A 40 20.99 4.72 -6.99
N PRO A 41 21.52 5.22 -8.12
CA PRO A 41 22.25 6.48 -8.13
C PRO A 41 21.33 7.65 -7.74
N GLU A 42 21.92 8.80 -7.42
CA GLU A 42 21.13 10.00 -7.11
C GLU A 42 20.25 10.38 -8.32
N PRO A 43 18.94 10.63 -8.13
CA PRO A 43 18.06 11.02 -9.22
C PRO A 43 18.50 12.34 -9.85
N THR A 44 18.44 12.40 -11.18
CA THR A 44 18.73 13.63 -11.94
C THR A 44 17.46 14.18 -12.60
N LYS A 45 17.55 15.35 -13.23
CA LYS A 45 16.41 15.94 -13.96
C LYS A 45 15.90 15.02 -15.09
N THR A 46 16.79 14.24 -15.70
CA THR A 46 16.51 13.33 -16.81
C THR A 46 16.37 11.87 -16.38
N ASN A 47 16.95 11.48 -15.23
CA ASN A 47 16.85 10.14 -14.68
C ASN A 47 16.12 10.17 -13.34
N ARG A 48 14.80 10.09 -13.40
CA ARG A 48 13.93 10.20 -12.24
C ARG A 48 13.72 8.85 -11.56
N CYS A 49 13.28 8.87 -10.30
CA CYS A 49 13.08 7.67 -9.49
C CYS A 49 12.18 6.65 -10.19
N ALA A 50 11.06 7.09 -10.77
CA ALA A 50 10.13 6.20 -11.46
C ALA A 50 10.78 5.45 -12.63
N HIS A 51 11.57 6.13 -13.44
CA HIS A 51 12.28 5.52 -14.57
C HIS A 51 13.36 4.53 -14.10
N MET A 52 14.10 4.90 -13.04
CA MET A 52 15.15 4.04 -12.48
C MET A 52 14.58 2.74 -11.91
N VAL A 53 13.52 2.84 -11.11
CA VAL A 53 12.87 1.67 -10.51
C VAL A 53 12.25 0.79 -11.60
N ASP A 54 11.64 1.37 -12.62
CA ASP A 54 11.05 0.59 -13.72
C ASP A 54 12.13 -0.16 -14.51
N ASN A 55 13.26 0.49 -14.86
CA ASN A 55 14.37 -0.17 -15.54
C ASN A 55 14.97 -1.31 -14.71
N TRP A 56 15.25 -1.08 -13.42
CA TRP A 56 15.72 -2.13 -12.52
C TRP A 56 14.71 -3.28 -12.44
N HIS A 57 13.40 -2.97 -12.35
CA HIS A 57 12.37 -3.99 -12.27
C HIS A 57 12.27 -4.80 -13.57
N LEU A 58 12.35 -4.16 -14.73
CA LEU A 58 12.35 -4.81 -16.04
C LEU A 58 13.49 -5.82 -16.16
N GLU A 59 14.71 -5.45 -15.74
CA GLU A 59 15.88 -6.32 -15.82
C GLU A 59 15.73 -7.61 -14.97
N ILE A 60 15.25 -7.48 -13.74
CA ILE A 60 15.18 -8.61 -12.80
C ILE A 60 13.90 -9.44 -12.92
N SER A 61 12.85 -8.91 -13.55
CA SER A 61 11.55 -9.59 -13.72
C SER A 61 11.41 -10.28 -15.07
N GLY A 62 12.42 -10.21 -15.95
CA GLY A 62 12.32 -10.74 -17.30
C GLY A 62 11.48 -9.87 -18.24
N GLY A 63 11.50 -8.55 -18.06
CA GLY A 63 10.85 -7.58 -18.93
C GLY A 63 9.44 -7.16 -18.49
N GLN A 64 9.06 -7.40 -17.24
CA GLN A 64 7.79 -6.92 -16.71
C GLN A 64 7.93 -5.54 -16.06
N ALA A 65 7.16 -4.57 -16.55
CA ALA A 65 7.16 -3.20 -16.01
C ALA A 65 6.33 -3.10 -14.73
N ILE A 66 6.60 -2.07 -13.92
CA ILE A 66 5.72 -1.73 -12.78
C ILE A 66 4.50 -0.97 -13.31
N ILE A 67 3.32 -1.47 -12.98
CA ILE A 67 2.05 -0.82 -13.32
C ILE A 67 1.62 0.05 -12.13
N TYR A 68 0.88 1.13 -12.38
CA TYR A 68 0.34 1.99 -11.33
C TYR A 68 -1.16 2.15 -11.48
N ARG A 69 -1.89 1.94 -10.37
CA ARG A 69 -3.27 2.37 -10.23
C ARG A 69 -3.29 3.78 -9.65
N TYR A 70 -4.11 4.65 -10.24
CA TYR A 70 -4.22 6.04 -9.82
C TYR A 70 -5.60 6.32 -9.24
N GLU A 71 -5.64 6.91 -8.06
CA GLU A 71 -6.86 7.45 -7.46
C GLU A 71 -6.76 8.98 -7.41
N GLN A 72 -7.79 9.67 -7.89
CA GLN A 72 -7.92 11.10 -7.68
C GLN A 72 -8.57 11.33 -6.32
N GLN A 73 -8.00 12.22 -5.53
CA GLN A 73 -8.48 12.63 -4.22
C GLN A 73 -8.62 14.15 -4.16
N GLY A 74 -9.40 14.63 -3.19
CA GLY A 74 -9.63 16.05 -2.98
C GLY A 74 -10.58 16.71 -3.99
N PRO A 75 -10.76 18.04 -3.88
CA PRO A 75 -11.69 18.79 -4.73
C PRO A 75 -11.20 18.88 -6.18
N ILE A 76 -12.14 18.95 -7.14
CA ILE A 76 -11.85 19.02 -8.59
C ILE A 76 -10.92 20.20 -8.94
N GLN A 77 -10.98 21.30 -8.20
CA GLN A 77 -10.18 22.51 -8.43
C GLN A 77 -8.72 22.36 -7.97
N LYS A 78 -8.45 21.41 -7.08
CA LYS A 78 -7.11 21.15 -6.51
C LYS A 78 -6.96 19.65 -6.24
N PRO A 79 -6.95 18.81 -7.29
CA PRO A 79 -6.89 17.38 -7.12
C PRO A 79 -5.51 16.98 -6.58
N THR A 80 -5.51 16.00 -5.70
CA THR A 80 -4.32 15.21 -5.38
C THR A 80 -4.47 13.85 -6.05
N TRP A 81 -3.35 13.23 -6.36
CA TRP A 81 -3.29 11.90 -6.96
C TRP A 81 -2.56 10.98 -6.00
N LEU A 82 -3.13 9.80 -5.79
CA LEU A 82 -2.49 8.68 -5.12
C LEU A 82 -2.09 7.67 -6.19
N ALA A 83 -0.81 7.30 -6.23
CA ALA A 83 -0.30 6.23 -7.07
C ALA A 83 -0.04 4.99 -6.23
N ILE A 84 -0.65 3.87 -6.59
CA ILE A 84 -0.47 2.57 -5.92
C ILE A 84 0.25 1.65 -6.91
N PRO A 85 1.49 1.21 -6.61
CA PRO A 85 2.23 0.33 -7.50
C PRO A 85 1.63 -1.08 -7.49
N ILE A 86 1.59 -1.68 -8.68
CA ILE A 86 1.26 -3.08 -8.93
C ILE A 86 2.54 -3.72 -9.47
N ILE A 87 3.15 -4.59 -8.66
CA ILE A 87 4.44 -5.22 -8.95
C ILE A 87 4.22 -6.72 -9.07
N LEU A 88 4.61 -7.31 -10.20
CA LEU A 88 4.35 -8.73 -10.50
C LEU A 88 2.86 -9.13 -10.37
N GLY A 89 1.95 -8.20 -10.67
CA GLY A 89 0.50 -8.40 -10.58
C GLY A 89 -0.11 -8.23 -9.19
N GLU A 90 0.69 -7.90 -8.16
CA GLU A 90 0.23 -7.70 -6.78
C GLU A 90 0.21 -6.20 -6.43
N GLU A 91 -0.85 -5.73 -5.77
CA GLU A 91 -0.91 -4.34 -5.28
C GLU A 91 -0.01 -4.13 -4.05
N HIS A 92 0.66 -2.98 -4.01
CA HIS A 92 1.58 -2.61 -2.95
C HIS A 92 1.25 -1.24 -2.32
N PRO A 93 0.15 -1.13 -1.55
CA PRO A 93 -0.27 0.14 -0.95
C PRO A 93 0.77 0.75 0.00
N GLN A 94 1.64 -0.06 0.61
CA GLN A 94 2.71 0.39 1.48
C GLN A 94 3.79 1.21 0.77
N TYR A 95 3.88 1.12 -0.56
CA TYR A 95 4.79 1.95 -1.38
C TYR A 95 4.02 2.98 -2.20
N SER A 96 2.79 3.29 -1.81
CA SER A 96 2.02 4.33 -2.48
C SER A 96 2.67 5.70 -2.33
N GLY A 97 2.37 6.61 -3.27
CA GLY A 97 2.90 7.96 -3.27
C GLY A 97 1.85 8.99 -3.65
N PHE A 98 2.05 10.24 -3.23
CA PHE A 98 1.10 11.33 -3.44
C PHE A 98 1.70 12.45 -4.30
N GLY A 99 0.85 13.13 -5.07
CA GLY A 99 1.28 14.27 -5.86
C GLY A 99 0.14 15.13 -6.39
N LEU A 100 0.48 16.33 -6.85
CA LEU A 100 -0.46 17.24 -7.53
C LEU A 100 -0.76 16.79 -8.98
N SER A 101 -0.05 15.77 -9.46
CA SER A 101 -0.28 15.11 -10.75
C SER A 101 0.03 13.63 -10.62
N LYS A 102 -0.50 12.81 -11.53
CA LYS A 102 -0.18 11.37 -11.61
C LYS A 102 1.33 11.12 -11.67
N MET A 103 2.03 11.90 -12.48
CA MET A 103 3.49 11.83 -12.61
C MET A 103 4.19 12.07 -11.26
N LEU A 104 3.81 13.10 -10.51
CA LEU A 104 4.42 13.37 -9.21
C LEU A 104 4.10 12.30 -8.17
N ALA A 105 2.87 11.77 -8.18
CA ALA A 105 2.48 10.66 -7.31
C ALA A 105 3.27 9.38 -7.61
N GLN A 106 3.50 9.09 -8.90
CA GLN A 106 4.34 7.97 -9.32
C GLN A 106 5.79 8.13 -8.90
N GLU A 107 6.37 9.33 -9.02
CA GLU A 107 7.73 9.61 -8.56
C GLU A 107 7.87 9.43 -7.04
N ASP A 108 6.88 9.89 -6.27
CA ASP A 108 6.85 9.71 -4.82
C ASP A 108 6.73 8.23 -4.44
N SER A 109 5.87 7.49 -5.16
CA SER A 109 5.74 6.03 -4.98
C SER A 109 7.05 5.31 -5.30
N ALA A 110 7.72 5.68 -6.39
CA ALA A 110 9.01 5.10 -6.77
C ALA A 110 10.10 5.36 -5.72
N LYS A 111 10.13 6.55 -5.09
CA LYS A 111 11.03 6.82 -3.95
C LYS A 111 10.76 5.87 -2.79
N ASN A 112 9.49 5.60 -2.48
CA ASN A 112 9.13 4.66 -1.42
C ASN A 112 9.59 3.23 -1.74
N ILE A 113 9.53 2.82 -3.02
CA ILE A 113 10.09 1.54 -3.48
C ILE A 113 11.62 1.50 -3.31
N ILE A 114 12.34 2.54 -3.78
CA ILE A 114 13.81 2.66 -3.61
C ILE A 114 14.21 2.52 -2.14
N ASN A 115 13.48 3.18 -1.25
CA ASN A 115 13.76 3.20 0.18
C ASN A 115 13.26 1.97 0.95
N SER A 116 12.57 1.04 0.28
CA SER A 116 11.95 -0.13 0.92
C SER A 116 12.94 -1.21 1.36
N GLY A 117 14.16 -1.21 0.80
CA GLY A 117 15.16 -2.26 1.05
C GLY A 117 14.92 -3.58 0.31
N HIS A 118 13.95 -3.62 -0.62
CA HIS A 118 13.66 -4.79 -1.44
C HIS A 118 14.28 -4.74 -2.84
N CYS A 119 14.97 -3.63 -3.16
CA CYS A 119 15.61 -3.41 -4.46
C CYS A 119 17.06 -3.88 -4.52
#